data_AF-A0AAW8VV98-F1
#
_entry.id   AF-A0AAW8VV98-F1
#
_cell.length_a   1.000
_cell.length_b   1.000
_cell.length_c   1.000
_cell.angle_alpha   90.00
_cell.angle_beta   90.00
_cell.angle_gamma   90.00
#
_symmetry.space_group_name_H-M   'P 1'
#
loop_
_entity.id
_entity.type
_entity.pdbx_description
1 polymer ?
#
loop_
_entity_poly.entity_id
_entity_poly.type
_entity_poly.pdbx_seq_one_letter_code
_entity_poly.pdbx_strand_id
1 'polypeptide(L)'
;MKNLPLTNINTVGLVVVFLITVIYAVVIVYKHRDRNDIRQIYKWYLGYLLPFIVLSMIFHLQIAIQIGIYLAGAGIILHRSNRYFYRY
;
A
#
# COMPACT_ATOMS: atom_id res chain seq x y z
N MET A 1 -10.46 -34.79 -1.58
CA MET A 1 -10.38 -33.47 -2.25
C MET A 1 -9.19 -32.74 -1.65
N LYS A 2 -8.22 -32.36 -2.48
CA LYS A 2 -6.96 -31.72 -2.06
C LYS A 2 -7.31 -30.29 -1.62
N ASN A 3 -7.02 -29.92 -0.37
CA ASN A 3 -7.24 -28.57 0.15
C ASN A 3 -6.36 -27.60 -0.66
N LEU A 4 -6.95 -26.97 -1.68
CA LEU A 4 -6.29 -25.92 -2.43
C LEU A 4 -6.01 -24.77 -1.46
N PRO A 5 -4.79 -24.20 -1.44
CA PRO A 5 -4.41 -23.14 -0.51
C PRO A 5 -5.25 -21.85 -0.66
N LEU A 6 -6.08 -21.77 -1.71
CA LEU A 6 -6.94 -20.65 -2.06
C LEU A 6 -8.36 -20.75 -1.46
N THR A 7 -8.75 -21.88 -0.86
CA THR A 7 -10.16 -22.11 -0.47
C THR A 7 -10.59 -21.31 0.77
N ASN A 8 -9.68 -20.63 1.46
CA ASN A 8 -10.00 -19.87 2.68
C ASN A 8 -9.27 -18.52 2.73
N ILE A 9 -9.38 -17.74 1.65
CA ILE A 9 -8.83 -16.38 1.61
C ILE A 9 -9.74 -15.45 2.40
N ASN A 10 -9.19 -14.75 3.39
CA ASN A 10 -9.89 -13.72 4.15
C ASN A 10 -10.12 -12.46 3.29
N THR A 11 -11.17 -12.49 2.47
CA THR A 11 -11.52 -11.40 1.55
C THR A 11 -11.79 -10.08 2.27
N VAL A 12 -12.39 -10.14 3.46
CA VAL A 12 -12.67 -8.92 4.27
C VAL A 12 -11.36 -8.28 4.71
N GLY A 13 -10.44 -9.08 5.26
CA GLY A 13 -9.10 -8.62 5.64
C GLY A 13 -8.32 -8.04 4.46
N LEU A 14 -8.45 -8.64 3.27
CA LEU A 14 -7.84 -8.12 2.06
C LEU A 14 -8.36 -6.73 1.69
N VAL A 15 -9.68 -6.56 1.66
CA VAL A 15 -10.29 -5.27 1.33
C VAL A 15 -9.89 -4.20 2.35
N VAL A 16 -9.87 -4.54 3.63
CA VAL A 16 -9.45 -3.62 4.70
C VAL A 16 -7.99 -3.19 4.50
N VAL A 17 -7.06 -4.14 4.33
CA VAL A 17 -5.64 -3.83 4.15
C VAL A 17 -5.39 -3.06 2.86
N PHE A 18 -6.13 -3.36 1.79
CA PHE A 18 -6.09 -2.61 0.54
C PHE A 18 -6.53 -1.16 0.73
N LEU A 19 -7.69 -0.93 1.35
CA LEU A 19 -8.20 0.41 1.61
C LEU A 19 -7.24 1.22 2.49
N ILE A 20 -6.70 0.63 3.56
CA ILE A 20 -5.71 1.30 4.42
C ILE A 20 -4.49 1.71 3.60
N THR A 21 -3.98 0.81 2.76
CA THR A 21 -2.80 1.07 1.91
C THR A 21 -3.08 2.23 0.93
N VAL A 22 -4.23 2.21 0.27
CA VAL A 22 -4.65 3.27 -0.67
C VAL A 22 -4.82 4.61 0.05
N ILE A 23 -5.54 4.63 1.17
CA ILE A 23 -5.76 5.84 1.97
C ILE A 23 -4.41 6.40 2.44
N TYR A 24 -3.53 5.54 2.97
CA TYR A 24 -2.22 5.94 3.42
C TYR A 24 -1.39 6.56 2.29
N ALA A 25 -1.32 5.90 1.13
CA ALA A 25 -0.62 6.38 -0.05
C ALA A 25 -1.14 7.76 -0.51
N VAL A 26 -2.45 7.96 -0.54
CA VAL A 26 -3.06 9.26 -0.90
C VAL A 26 -2.72 10.34 0.12
N VAL A 27 -2.85 10.03 1.41
CA VAL A 27 -2.58 10.98 2.51
C VAL A 27 -1.14 11.43 2.50
N ILE A 28 -0.15 10.53 2.36
CA ILE A 28 1.26 10.93 2.39
C ILE A 28 1.64 11.80 1.19
N VAL A 29 1.10 11.49 0.01
CA VAL A 29 1.34 12.30 -1.20
C VAL A 29 0.74 13.68 -1.01
N TYR A 30 -0.50 13.77 -0.51
CA TYR A 30 -1.15 15.06 -0.28
C TYR A 30 -0.43 15.89 0.80
N LYS A 31 -0.05 15.26 1.91
CA LYS A 31 0.63 15.92 3.04
C LYS A 31 2.00 16.49 2.67
N HIS A 32 2.71 15.88 1.73
CA HIS A 32 4.06 16.29 1.34
C HIS A 32 4.14 16.89 -0.06
N ARG A 33 3.01 17.10 -0.75
CA ARG A 33 2.97 17.66 -2.11
C ARG A 33 3.67 19.02 -2.22
N ASP A 34 3.53 19.85 -1.18
CA ASP A 34 4.02 21.23 -1.20
C ASP A 34 5.53 21.31 -0.94
N ARG A 35 6.12 20.27 -0.34
CA ARG A 35 7.55 20.22 -0.02
C ARG A 35 8.42 19.87 -1.23
N ASN A 36 7.80 19.44 -2.33
CA ASN A 36 8.49 19.03 -3.57
C ASN A 36 9.67 18.06 -3.33
N ASP A 37 9.61 17.24 -2.28
CA ASP A 37 10.61 16.20 -1.98
C ASP A 37 9.98 14.82 -2.07
N ILE A 38 10.15 14.19 -3.23
CA ILE A 38 9.64 12.84 -3.51
C ILE A 38 10.31 11.80 -2.60
N ARG A 39 11.57 12.01 -2.19
CA ARG A 39 12.29 11.08 -1.30
C ARG A 39 11.62 11.03 0.06
N GLN A 40 11.09 12.15 0.54
CA GLN A 40 10.36 12.20 1.79
C GLN A 40 9.06 11.37 1.71
N ILE A 41 8.33 11.45 0.59
CA ILE A 41 7.13 10.63 0.35
C ILE A 41 7.47 9.13 0.39
N TYR A 42 8.53 8.72 -0.31
CA TYR A 42 8.99 7.33 -0.30
C TYR A 42 9.42 6.85 1.09
N LYS A 43 10.14 7.68 1.86
CA LYS A 43 10.55 7.31 3.22
C LYS A 43 9.34 7.04 4.13
N TRP A 44 8.30 7.88 4.05
CA TRP A 44 7.07 7.66 4.81
C TRP A 44 6.36 6.38 4.37
N TYR A 45 6.28 6.12 3.06
CA TYR A 45 5.70 4.88 2.56
C TYR A 45 6.50 3.65 2.99
N LEU A 46 7.82 3.72 2.96
CA LEU A 46 8.69 2.65 3.44
C LEU A 46 8.48 2.40 4.94
N GLY A 47 8.28 3.47 5.73
CA GLY A 47 7.93 3.37 7.14
C GLY A 47 6.58 2.69 7.40
N TYR A 48 5.64 2.77 6.45
CA TYR A 48 4.36 2.07 6.51
C TYR A 48 4.46 0.55 6.27
N LEU A 49 5.61 0.05 5.80
CA LEU A 49 5.83 -1.39 5.62
C LEU A 49 5.62 -2.17 6.93
N LEU A 50 6.09 -1.64 8.07
CA LEU A 50 5.93 -2.29 9.38
C LEU A 50 4.46 -2.47 9.78
N PRO A 51 3.63 -1.42 9.86
CA PRO A 51 2.21 -1.59 10.19
C PRO A 51 1.46 -2.41 9.13
N PHE A 52 1.86 -2.33 7.86
CA PHE A 52 1.30 -3.16 6.80
C PHE A 52 1.54 -4.67 7.02
N ILE A 53 2.77 -5.06 7.38
CA ILE A 53 3.12 -6.45 7.69
C ILE A 53 2.33 -6.94 8.91
N VAL A 54 2.27 -6.13 9.97
CA VAL A 54 1.51 -6.49 11.18
C VAL A 54 0.04 -6.72 10.87
N LEU A 55 -0.61 -5.80 10.16
CA LEU A 55 -2.00 -5.95 9.73
C LEU A 55 -2.18 -7.21 8.86
N SER A 56 -1.26 -7.45 7.93
CA SER A 56 -1.33 -8.60 7.04
C SER A 56 -1.20 -9.94 7.76
N MET A 57 -0.41 -9.99 8.84
CA MET A 57 -0.31 -11.15 9.72
C MET A 57 -1.61 -11.36 10.52
N ILE A 58 -2.18 -10.29 11.10
CA ILE A 58 -3.45 -10.34 11.85
C ILE A 58 -4.59 -10.87 10.98
N PHE A 59 -4.65 -10.42 9.71
CA PHE A 59 -5.70 -10.85 8.78
C PHE A 59 -5.40 -12.19 8.07
N HIS A 60 -4.27 -12.84 8.39
CA HIS A 60 -3.84 -14.09 7.77
C HIS A 60 -3.79 -14.02 6.23
N LEU A 61 -3.28 -12.91 5.68
CA LEU A 61 -3.23 -12.71 4.24
C LEU A 61 -2.15 -13.58 3.58
N GLN A 62 -2.40 -14.05 2.37
CA GLN A 62 -1.37 -14.75 1.58
C GLN A 62 -0.29 -13.77 1.12
N ILE A 63 0.99 -14.16 1.25
CA ILE A 63 2.17 -13.32 0.94
C ILE A 63 2.09 -12.73 -0.48
N ALA A 64 1.69 -13.52 -1.48
CA ALA A 64 1.56 -13.04 -2.85
C ALA A 64 0.58 -11.86 -2.97
N ILE A 65 -0.54 -11.91 -2.24
CA ILE A 65 -1.54 -10.84 -2.26
C ILE A 65 -1.07 -9.64 -1.45
N GLN A 66 -0.37 -9.87 -0.32
CA GLN A 66 0.25 -8.80 0.45
C GLN A 66 1.22 -7.97 -0.42
N ILE A 67 2.09 -8.63 -1.18
CA ILE A 67 3.03 -7.97 -2.10
C ILE A 67 2.25 -7.15 -3.14
N GLY A 68 1.20 -7.72 -3.72
CA GLY A 68 0.35 -7.03 -4.69
C GLY A 68 -0.30 -5.76 -4.14
N ILE A 69 -0.87 -5.81 -2.94
CA ILE A 69 -1.47 -4.64 -2.28
C ILE A 69 -0.41 -3.57 -2.00
N TYR A 70 0.74 -3.97 -1.48
CA TYR A 70 1.81 -3.03 -1.16
C TYR A 70 2.38 -2.36 -2.43
N LEU A 71 2.50 -3.09 -3.54
CA LEU A 71 2.91 -2.52 -4.82
C LEU A 71 1.85 -1.59 -5.41
N ALA A 72 0.56 -1.88 -5.22
CA ALA A 72 -0.52 -1.00 -5.67
C ALA A 72 -0.44 0.38 -5.00
N GLY A 73 -0.18 0.44 -3.70
CA GLY A 73 0.05 1.72 -3.01
C GLY A 73 1.30 2.47 -3.51
N ALA A 74 2.38 1.75 -3.79
CA ALA A 74 3.58 2.34 -4.40
C ALA A 74 3.28 2.92 -5.80
N GLY A 75 2.46 2.24 -6.60
CA GLY A 75 1.99 2.71 -7.90
C GLY A 75 1.19 4.01 -7.80
N ILE A 76 0.31 4.14 -6.79
CA ILE A 76 -0.44 5.39 -6.52
C ILE A 76 0.53 6.54 -6.23
N ILE A 77 1.55 6.29 -5.40
CA ILE A 77 2.55 7.29 -5.06
C ILE A 77 3.33 7.73 -6.29
N LEU A 78 3.81 6.78 -7.09
CA LEU A 78 4.52 7.04 -8.34
C LEU A 78 3.69 7.90 -9.28
N HIS A 79 2.45 7.49 -9.55
CA HIS A 79 1.58 8.16 -10.51
C HIS A 79 1.18 9.57 -10.04
N ARG A 80 0.78 9.72 -8.77
CA ARG A 80 0.38 11.02 -8.23
C ARG A 80 1.57 11.96 -8.04
N SER A 81 2.71 11.47 -7.55
CA SER A 81 3.91 12.29 -7.39
C SER A 81 4.40 12.75 -8.76
N ASN A 82 4.42 11.89 -9.78
CA ASN A 82 4.80 12.33 -11.13
C ASN A 82 3.93 13.52 -11.62
N ARG A 83 2.61 13.45 -11.41
CA ARG A 83 1.68 14.51 -11.81
C ARG A 83 1.85 15.83 -11.04
N TYR A 84 2.23 15.77 -9.76
CA TYR A 84 2.43 16.97 -8.95
C TYR A 84 3.79 17.62 -9.19
N PHE A 85 4.83 16.81 -9.43
CA PHE A 85 6.21 17.28 -9.49
C PHE A 85 6.64 17.68 -10.91
N TYR A 86 6.12 17.03 -11.97
CA TYR A 86 6.47 17.31 -13.37
C TYR A 86 5.41 18.16 -14.09
N ARG A 87 4.69 19.01 -13.37
CA ARG A 87 3.66 19.90 -13.95
C ARG A 87 4.24 21.22 -14.49
N TYR A 88 5.52 21.26 -14.84
CA TYR A 88 6.20 22.38 -15.46
C TYR A 88 6.95 21.91 -16.70
#